data_AF-A0A2T3N5A5-F1
#
_entry.id   AF-A0A2T3N5A5-F1
#
_cell.length_a   1.000
_cell.length_b   1.000
_cell.length_c   1.000
_cell.angle_alpha   90.00
_cell.angle_beta   90.00
_cell.angle_gamma   90.00
#
_symmetry.space_group_name_H-M   'P 1'
#
loop_
_entity.id
_entity.type
_entity.pdbx_description
1 polymer ?
#
loop_
_entity_poly.entity_id
_entity_poly.type
_entity_poly.pdbx_seq_one_letter_code
_entity_poly.pdbx_strand_id
1 'polypeptide(L)'
;MQRLNQLDNELEAILAVEGDVASDELQQLLQQRESLLQQLMAEPERLNKDEWQAAVERTTCLLARIRHHRDLSASQLQRLQHGQRSMQIYNKFR
;
A
#
# COMPACT_ATOMS: atom_id res chain seq x y z
N MET A 1 3.78 20.70 2.75
CA MET A 1 4.78 19.61 2.69
C MET A 1 4.91 18.81 4.00
N GLN A 2 5.05 19.43 5.18
CA GLN A 2 5.22 18.69 6.44
C GLN A 2 4.17 17.58 6.70
N ARG A 3 2.87 17.89 6.54
CA ARG A 3 1.81 16.88 6.72
C ARG A 3 1.90 15.74 5.70
N LEU A 4 2.32 16.01 4.46
CA LEU A 4 2.53 14.99 3.45
C LEU A 4 3.65 14.04 3.87
N ASN A 5 4.73 14.57 4.45
CA ASN A 5 5.82 13.78 4.97
C ASN A 5 5.39 12.89 6.16
N GLN A 6 4.54 13.41 7.04
CA GLN A 6 3.98 12.60 8.13
C GLN A 6 3.15 11.44 7.60
N LEU A 7 2.23 11.71 6.68
CA LEU A 7 1.41 10.66 6.05
C LEU A 7 2.27 9.64 5.29
N ASP A 8 3.32 10.08 4.59
CA ASP A 8 4.25 9.16 3.91
C ASP A 8 4.98 8.26 4.91
N ASN A 9 5.38 8.79 6.08
CA ASN A 9 6.05 8.01 7.13
C ASN A 9 5.08 7.03 7.80
N GLU A 10 3.83 7.45 8.05
CA GLU A 10 2.76 6.58 8.59
C GLU A 10 2.48 5.43 7.61
N LEU A 11 2.37 5.72 6.31
CA LEU A 11 2.23 4.72 5.24
C LEU A 11 3.43 3.77 5.19
N GLU A 12 4.64 4.30 5.32
CA GLU A 12 5.85 3.48 5.32
C GLU A 12 5.88 2.51 6.50
N ALA A 13 5.48 2.97 7.69
CA ALA A 13 5.41 2.16 8.90
C ALA A 13 4.41 1.00 8.76
N ILE A 14 3.21 1.27 8.24
CA ILE A 14 2.20 0.24 7.98
C ILE A 14 2.68 -0.78 6.95
N LEU A 15 3.41 -0.32 5.92
CA LEU A 15 3.92 -1.19 4.85
C LEU A 15 5.24 -1.90 5.20
N ALA A 16 5.87 -1.58 6.33
CA ALA A 16 7.13 -2.18 6.77
C ALA A 16 6.96 -3.56 7.43
N VAL A 17 5.73 -3.95 7.76
CA VAL A 17 5.46 -5.28 8.31
C VAL A 17 5.64 -6.36 7.24
N GLU A 18 6.13 -7.54 7.63
CA GLU A 18 6.28 -8.70 6.73
C GLU A 18 4.97 -9.51 6.56
N GLY A 19 3.99 -9.27 7.44
CA GLY A 19 2.72 -9.97 7.48
C GLY A 19 1.56 -9.21 6.83
N ASP A 20 0.33 -9.55 7.23
CA ASP A 20 -0.87 -8.90 6.72
C ASP A 20 -0.89 -7.42 7.05
N VAL A 21 -1.09 -6.61 6.02
CA VAL A 21 -1.23 -5.16 6.15
C VAL A 21 -2.63 -4.84 6.67
N ALA A 22 -2.72 -3.92 7.63
CA ALA A 22 -3.99 -3.37 8.11
C ALA A 22 -4.68 -2.59 6.97
N SER A 23 -5.48 -3.28 6.16
CA SER A 23 -6.04 -2.74 4.91
C SER A 23 -6.91 -1.50 5.14
N ASP A 24 -7.70 -1.48 6.22
CA ASP A 24 -8.56 -0.35 6.54
C ASP A 24 -7.75 0.90 6.90
N GLU A 25 -6.69 0.73 7.70
CA GLU A 25 -5.79 1.81 8.09
C GLU A 25 -4.99 2.33 6.89
N LEU A 26 -4.47 1.41 6.07
CA LEU A 26 -3.81 1.76 4.79
C LEU A 26 -4.73 2.58 3.90
N GLN A 27 -5.99 2.15 3.73
CA GLN A 27 -6.97 2.87 2.91
C GLN A 27 -7.26 4.28 3.46
N GLN A 28 -7.42 4.41 4.78
CA GLN A 28 -7.64 5.71 5.41
C GLN A 28 -6.46 6.68 5.19
N LEU A 29 -5.23 6.21 5.36
CA LEU A 29 -4.04 7.02 5.12
C LEU A 29 -3.89 7.43 3.65
N LEU A 30 -4.16 6.51 2.72
CA LEU A 30 -4.14 6.82 1.29
C LEU A 30 -5.18 7.89 0.92
N GLN A 31 -6.39 7.82 1.50
CA GLN A 31 -7.44 8.82 1.27
C GLN A 31 -7.06 10.20 1.83
N GLN A 32 -6.48 10.23 3.04
CA GLN A 32 -5.97 11.47 3.65
C GLN A 32 -4.85 12.08 2.79
N ARG A 33 -3.95 11.24 2.29
CA ARG A 33 -2.85 11.66 1.41
C ARG A 33 -3.36 12.23 0.10
N GLU A 34 -4.33 11.57 -0.53
CA GLU A 34 -4.95 12.06 -1.77
C GLU A 34 -5.60 13.42 -1.56
N SER A 35 -6.40 13.58 -0.50
CA SER A 35 -7.03 14.86 -0.17
C SER A 35 -6.00 15.98 0.03
N LEU A 36 -4.91 15.69 0.73
CA LEU A 36 -3.82 16.65 0.93
C LEU A 36 -3.12 17.01 -0.39
N LEU A 37 -2.89 16.03 -1.27
CA LEU A 37 -2.28 16.31 -2.58
C LEU A 37 -3.16 17.23 -3.43
N GLN A 38 -4.49 17.03 -3.41
CA GLN A 38 -5.43 17.94 -4.09
C GLN A 38 -5.33 19.38 -3.55
N GLN A 39 -5.20 19.54 -2.23
CA GLN A 39 -5.01 20.87 -1.61
C GLN A 39 -3.68 21.50 -2.03
N LEU A 40 -2.60 20.73 -2.03
CA LEU A 40 -1.27 21.21 -2.44
C LEU A 40 -1.24 21.58 -3.93
N MET A 41 -1.93 20.83 -4.78
CA MET A 41 -2.05 21.11 -6.21
C MET A 41 -2.86 22.36 -6.53
N ALA A 42 -3.72 22.83 -5.62
CA ALA A 42 -4.46 24.08 -5.78
C ALA A 42 -3.58 25.32 -5.65
N GLU A 43 -2.41 25.22 -5.00
CA GLU A 43 -1.47 26.33 -4.78
C GLU A 43 -0.03 25.93 -5.16
N PRO A 44 0.23 25.55 -6.43
CA PRO A 44 1.51 24.97 -6.84
C PRO A 44 2.70 25.94 -6.69
N GLU A 45 2.45 27.25 -6.71
CA GLU A 45 3.46 28.29 -6.52
C GLU A 45 4.09 28.27 -5.12
N ARG A 46 3.41 27.67 -4.13
CA ARG A 46 3.91 27.52 -2.77
C ARG A 46 4.75 26.26 -2.58
N LEU A 47 4.87 25.42 -3.60
CA LEU A 47 5.61 24.17 -3.54
C LEU A 47 7.07 24.41 -3.90
N ASN A 48 7.96 24.03 -2.99
CA ASN A 48 9.36 23.91 -3.29
C ASN A 48 9.58 22.70 -4.23
N LYS A 49 10.31 22.90 -5.33
CA LYS A 49 10.54 21.87 -6.35
C LYS A 49 11.29 20.66 -5.81
N ASP A 50 12.29 20.87 -4.96
CA ASP A 50 13.12 19.80 -4.41
C ASP A 50 12.31 18.96 -3.41
N GLU A 51 11.52 19.61 -2.55
CA GLU A 51 10.61 18.90 -1.62
C GLU A 51 9.55 18.09 -2.38
N TRP A 52 9.04 18.65 -3.48
CA TRP A 52 8.08 17.95 -4.33
C TRP A 52 8.70 16.75 -5.02
N GLN A 53 9.90 16.89 -5.57
CA GLN A 53 10.63 15.77 -6.18
C GLN A 53 10.92 14.67 -5.16
N ALA A 54 11.32 15.02 -3.94
CA ALA A 54 11.48 14.05 -2.85
C ALA A 54 10.16 13.35 -2.48
N ALA A 55 9.01 14.03 -2.58
CA ALA A 55 7.70 13.40 -2.39
C ALA A 55 7.35 12.40 -3.52
N VAL A 56 7.73 12.70 -4.77
CA VAL A 56 7.57 11.77 -5.90
C VAL A 56 8.40 10.50 -5.71
N GLU A 57 9.64 10.63 -5.26
CA GLU A 57 10.53 9.49 -4.99
C GLU A 57 9.96 8.59 -3.88
N ARG A 58 9.54 9.19 -2.75
CA ARG A 58 8.85 8.46 -1.67
C ARG A 58 7.59 7.76 -2.17
N THR A 59 6.79 8.42 -3.01
CA THR A 59 5.59 7.81 -3.60
C THR A 59 5.94 6.57 -4.43
N THR A 60 7.04 6.61 -5.17
CA THR A 60 7.51 5.48 -5.98
C THR A 60 7.92 4.30 -5.09
N CYS A 61 8.61 4.56 -3.98
CA CYS A 61 8.93 3.54 -2.98
C CYS A 61 7.68 2.93 -2.34
N LEU A 62 6.71 3.76 -1.94
CA LEU A 62 5.43 3.30 -1.38
C LEU A 62 4.67 2.40 -2.36
N LEU A 63 4.59 2.78 -3.63
CA LEU A 63 3.96 1.97 -4.68
C LEU A 63 4.64 0.61 -4.85
N ALA A 64 5.98 0.56 -4.78
CA ALA A 64 6.71 -0.70 -4.86
C ALA A 64 6.35 -1.63 -3.69
N ARG A 65 6.26 -1.10 -2.46
CA ARG A 65 5.87 -1.89 -1.28
C ARG A 65 4.43 -2.37 -1.35
N ILE A 66 3.49 -1.53 -1.77
CA ILE A 66 2.07 -1.93 -1.94
C ILE A 66 1.96 -3.07 -2.97
N ARG A 67 2.70 -3.00 -4.07
CA ARG A 67 2.74 -4.07 -5.08
C ARG A 67 3.31 -5.37 -4.51
N HIS A 68 4.38 -5.29 -3.72
CA HIS A 68 4.97 -6.45 -3.08
C HIS A 68 3.95 -7.16 -2.16
N HIS A 69 3.24 -6.42 -1.32
CA HIS A 69 2.18 -6.94 -0.45
C HIS A 69 1.03 -7.58 -1.23
N ARG A 70 0.60 -6.96 -2.33
CA ARG A 70 -0.40 -7.54 -3.24
C ARG A 70 0.07 -8.89 -3.79
N ASP A 71 1.32 -8.99 -4.22
CA ASP A 71 1.86 -10.21 -4.84
C ASP A 71 2.02 -11.34 -3.81
N LEU A 72 2.43 -11.02 -2.58
CA LEU A 72 2.43 -11.96 -1.46
C LEU A 72 1.03 -12.50 -1.17
N SER A 73 0.04 -11.62 -1.08
CA SER A 73 -1.37 -11.97 -0.84
C SER A 73 -1.91 -12.89 -1.94
N ALA A 74 -1.63 -12.56 -3.21
CA ALA A 74 -2.03 -13.38 -4.35
C ALA A 74 -1.40 -14.78 -4.30
N SER A 75 -0.12 -14.86 -3.94
CA SER A 75 0.60 -16.12 -3.78
C SER A 75 0.02 -16.99 -2.66
N GLN A 76 -0.34 -16.38 -1.52
CA GLN A 76 -1.02 -17.07 -0.41
C GLN A 76 -2.39 -17.61 -0.83
N LEU A 77 -3.20 -16.81 -1.53
CA LEU A 77 -4.51 -17.22 -2.04
C LEU A 77 -4.40 -18.42 -3.00
N GLN A 78 -3.41 -18.41 -3.90
CA GLN A 78 -3.16 -19.54 -4.80
C GLN A 78 -2.87 -20.82 -4.01
N ARG A 79 -2.01 -20.77 -2.98
CA ARG A 79 -1.71 -21.93 -2.12
C ARG A 79 -2.97 -22.47 -1.43
N LEU A 80 -3.83 -21.59 -0.90
CA LEU A 80 -5.10 -21.99 -0.28
C LEU A 80 -6.02 -22.69 -1.28
N GLN A 81 -6.17 -22.14 -2.48
CA GLN A 81 -6.98 -22.75 -3.55
C GLN A 81 -6.43 -24.10 -4.01
N HIS A 82 -5.11 -24.28 -4.00
CA HIS A 82 -4.49 -25.60 -4.24
C HIS A 82 -4.87 -26.60 -3.16
N GLY A 83 -4.73 -26.23 -1.88
CA GLY A 83 -5.13 -27.10 -0.75
C GLY A 83 -6.60 -27.48 -0.79
N GLN A 84 -7.49 -26.52 -1.11
CA GLN A 84 -8.93 -26.79 -1.28
C GLN A 84 -9.21 -27.81 -2.39
N ARG A 85 -8.52 -27.70 -3.55
CA ARG A 85 -8.65 -28.68 -4.64
C ARG A 85 -8.17 -30.07 -4.21
N SER A 86 -7.07 -30.16 -3.47
CA SER A 86 -6.61 -31.45 -2.91
C SER A 86 -7.65 -32.07 -1.97
N MET A 87 -8.24 -31.28 -1.08
CA MET A 87 -9.31 -31.75 -0.19
C MET A 87 -10.55 -32.23 -0.96
N GLN A 88 -10.94 -31.52 -2.02
CA GLN A 88 -12.03 -31.97 -2.90
C GLN A 88 -11.74 -33.34 -3.54
N ILE A 89 -10.48 -33.62 -3.89
CA ILE A 89 -10.08 -34.93 -4.43
C ILE A 89 -10.21 -36.00 -3.35
N TYR A 90 -9.67 -35.78 -2.15
CA TYR A 90 -9.77 -36.76 -1.05
C TYR A 90 -11.22 -37.09 -0.69
N ASN A 91 -12.09 -36.07 -0.66
CA ASN A 91 -13.50 -36.24 -0.37
C ASN A 91 -14.25 -37.09 -1.42
N LYS A 92 -13.73 -37.30 -2.63
CA LYS A 92 -14.34 -38.23 -3.61
C LYS A 92 -14.17 -39.70 -3.24
N PHE A 93 -13.22 -40.02 -2.37
CA PHE A 93 -12.88 -41.39 -1.97
C PHE A 93 -13.24 -41.67 -0.50
N ARG A 94 -13.98 -40.76 0.14
CA ARG A 94 -14.55 -40.92 1.47
C ARG A 94 -16.01 -41.31 1.34
#